data_AF-A0A535VL13-F1
#
_entry.id   AF-A0A535VL13-F1
#
_cell.length_a   1.000
_cell.length_b   1.000
_cell.length_c   1.000
_cell.angle_alpha   90.00
_cell.angle_beta   90.00
_cell.angle_gamma   90.00
#
_symmetry.space_group_name_H-M   'P 1'
#
loop_
_entity.id
_entity.type
_entity.pdbx_description
1 polymer ?
#
loop_
_entity_poly.entity_id
_entity_poly.type
_entity_poly.pdbx_seq_one_letter_code
_entity_poly.pdbx_strand_id
1 'polypeptide(L)'
;MVRKILKEAGLPYIHFHDLRHSAASILLCMGVNIKVIQELLGHSDISITLKTYSHLLPSMQQEVVETWNEVFGEGDEENKKRE
;
A
#
# COMPACT_ATOMS: atom_id res chain seq x y z
N MET A 1 -22.93 9.26 16.91
CA MET A 1 -22.36 10.47 16.29
C MET A 1 -22.25 10.36 14.77
N VAL A 2 -21.50 9.38 14.24
CA VAL A 2 -21.31 9.20 12.78
C VAL A 2 -22.61 8.98 11.99
N ARG A 3 -23.58 8.23 12.54
CA ARG A 3 -24.91 8.02 11.91
C ARG A 3 -25.67 9.31 11.59
N LYS A 4 -25.54 10.34 12.43
CA LYS A 4 -26.25 11.62 12.25
C LYS A 4 -25.62 12.41 11.11
N ILE A 5 -24.28 12.46 11.08
CA ILE A 5 -23.49 13.12 10.04
C ILE A 5 -23.72 12.45 8.67
N LEU A 6 -23.75 11.12 8.61
CA LEU A 6 -24.01 10.39 7.36
C LEU A 6 -25.41 10.68 6.80
N LYS A 7 -26.41 10.77 7.69
CA LYS A 7 -27.79 11.11 7.30
C LYS A 7 -27.90 12.55 6.80
N GLU A 8 -27.20 13.50 7.43
CA GLU A 8 -27.13 14.89 6.99
C GLU A 8 -26.37 15.05 5.66
N ALA A 9 -25.35 14.21 5.41
CA ALA A 9 -24.60 14.18 4.15
C ALA A 9 -25.31 13.39 3.02
N GLY A 10 -26.46 12.78 3.27
CA GLY A 10 -27.17 11.95 2.28
C GLY A 10 -26.43 10.67 1.88
N LEU A 11 -25.48 10.22 2.69
CA LEU A 11 -24.65 9.05 2.42
C LEU A 11 -25.28 7.78 3.00
N PRO A 12 -25.07 6.61 2.35
CA PRO A 12 -25.47 5.33 2.92
C PRO A 12 -24.78 5.10 4.27
N TYR A 13 -25.41 4.28 5.11
CA TYR A 13 -24.82 3.94 6.40
C TYR A 13 -23.53 3.15 6.17
N ILE A 14 -22.41 3.76 6.54
CA ILE A 14 -21.10 3.12 6.62
C ILE A 14 -20.72 2.89 8.08
N HIS A 15 -20.07 1.77 8.36
CA HIS A 15 -19.53 1.50 9.69
C HIS A 15 -18.32 2.40 9.93
N PHE A 16 -18.06 2.71 11.21
CA PHE A 16 -16.88 3.49 11.58
C PHE A 16 -15.56 2.81 11.13
N HIS A 17 -15.56 1.48 11.09
CA HIS A 17 -14.44 0.69 10.61
C HIS A 17 -14.20 0.84 9.10
N ASP A 18 -15.23 1.18 8.32
CA ASP A 18 -15.12 1.36 6.87
C ASP A 18 -14.32 2.62 6.54
N LEU A 19 -14.43 3.67 7.36
CA LEU A 19 -13.60 4.88 7.23
C LEU A 19 -12.12 4.56 7.45
N ARG A 20 -11.82 3.74 8.45
CA ARG A 20 -10.46 3.23 8.69
C ARG A 20 -9.98 2.43 7.49
N HIS A 21 -10.87 1.66 6.86
CA HIS A 21 -10.54 0.93 5.66
C HIS A 21 -10.24 1.82 4.46
N SER A 22 -11.06 2.83 4.20
CA SER A 22 -10.84 3.79 3.12
C SER A 22 -9.54 4.57 3.28
N ALA A 23 -9.23 5.02 4.50
CA ALA A 23 -7.98 5.74 4.77
C ALA A 23 -6.74 4.89 4.47
N ALA A 24 -6.74 3.63 4.91
CA ALA A 24 -5.66 2.70 4.64
C ALA A 24 -5.47 2.45 3.13
N SER A 25 -6.57 2.20 2.40
CA SER A 25 -6.53 1.98 0.95
C SER A 25 -5.98 3.18 0.19
N ILE A 26 -6.39 4.40 0.56
CA ILE A 26 -5.90 5.63 -0.08
C ILE A 26 -4.40 5.80 0.14
N LEU A 27 -3.93 5.66 1.38
CA LEU A 27 -2.50 5.81 1.72
C LEU A 27 -1.64 4.77 1.00
N LEU A 28 -2.15 3.55 0.89
CA LEU A 28 -1.46 2.47 0.19
C LEU A 28 -1.38 2.73 -1.32
N CYS A 29 -2.46 3.20 -1.94
CA CYS A 29 -2.45 3.62 -3.35
C CYS A 29 -1.52 4.81 -3.61
N MET A 30 -1.27 5.65 -2.60
CA MET A 30 -0.28 6.74 -2.67
C MET A 30 1.16 6.26 -2.48
N GLY A 31 1.40 4.94 -2.36
CA GLY A 31 2.73 4.37 -2.18
C GLY A 31 3.30 4.53 -0.77
N VAL A 32 2.48 4.91 0.22
CA VAL A 32 2.95 5.04 1.62
C VAL A 32 3.31 3.67 2.16
N ASN A 33 4.46 3.60 2.84
CA ASN A 33 4.94 2.36 3.44
C ASN A 33 3.90 1.77 4.42
N ILE A 34 3.60 0.48 4.24
CA ILE A 34 2.57 -0.22 5.02
C ILE A 34 2.83 -0.22 6.54
N LYS A 35 4.10 -0.11 6.96
CA LYS A 35 4.46 0.02 8.38
C LYS A 35 4.09 1.38 8.95
N VAL A 36 4.24 2.45 8.16
CA VAL A 36 3.78 3.79 8.54
C VAL A 36 2.26 3.83 8.64
N ILE A 37 1.57 3.19 7.69
CA ILE A 37 0.11 3.03 7.74
C ILE A 37 -0.31 2.24 8.98
N GLN A 38 0.39 1.15 9.31
CA GLN A 38 0.11 0.35 10.51
C GLN A 38 0.23 1.18 11.80
N GLU A 39 1.30 1.97 11.95
CA GLU A 39 1.50 2.85 13.10
C GLU A 39 0.40 3.93 13.18
N LEU A 40 0.07 4.56 12.05
CA LEU A 40 -0.99 5.56 11.96
C LEU A 40 -2.37 5.00 12.35
N LEU A 41 -2.66 3.75 11.95
CA LEU A 41 -3.91 3.07 12.25
C LEU A 41 -3.96 2.49 13.67
N GLY A 42 -2.81 2.43 14.36
CA GLY A 42 -2.67 1.84 15.68
C GLY A 42 -2.88 0.33 15.70
N HIS A 43 -2.61 -0.36 14.59
CA HIS A 43 -2.69 -1.82 14.55
C HIS A 43 -1.47 -2.42 15.25
N SER A 44 -1.72 -3.22 16.30
CA SER A 44 -0.67 -3.93 17.04
C SER A 44 0.02 -5.01 16.20
N ASP A 45 -0.67 -5.52 15.19
CA ASP A 45 -0.18 -6.56 14.29
C ASP A 45 -0.26 -6.09 12.83
N ILE A 46 0.90 -6.01 12.17
CA ILE A 46 1.04 -5.67 10.76
C ILE A 46 0.37 -6.70 9.84
N SER A 47 0.26 -7.94 10.28
CA SER A 47 -0.34 -9.05 9.54
C SER A 47 -1.81 -8.80 9.22
N ILE A 48 -2.52 -8.04 10.05
CA ILE A 48 -3.91 -7.66 9.81
C ILE A 48 -3.96 -6.70 8.63
N THR A 49 -3.16 -5.64 8.65
CA THR A 49 -3.06 -4.65 7.56
C THR A 49 -2.60 -5.33 6.27
N LEU A 50 -1.57 -6.19 6.35
CA LEU A 50 -1.03 -6.89 5.18
C LEU A 50 -2.06 -7.85 4.57
N LYS A 51 -2.77 -8.64 5.37
CA LYS A 51 -3.81 -9.55 4.86
C LYS A 51 -4.97 -8.81 4.22
N THR A 52 -5.36 -7.65 4.77
CA THR A 52 -6.50 -6.89 4.27
C THR A 52 -6.16 -6.11 3.00
N TYR A 53 -4.95 -5.55 2.88
CA TYR A 53 -4.60 -4.62 1.78
C TYR A 53 -3.53 -5.12 0.82
N SER A 54 -3.03 -6.36 0.96
CA SER A 54 -2.02 -6.93 0.07
C SER A 54 -2.37 -6.83 -1.42
N HIS A 55 -3.66 -6.91 -1.75
CA HIS A 55 -4.15 -6.83 -3.13
C HIS A 55 -4.09 -5.41 -3.73
N LEU A 56 -3.95 -4.38 -2.89
CA LEU A 56 -3.82 -2.99 -3.31
C LEU A 56 -2.35 -2.55 -3.36
N LEU A 57 -1.43 -3.36 -2.83
CA LEU A 57 -0.01 -3.08 -2.98
C LEU A 57 0.30 -3.10 -4.48
N PRO A 58 0.95 -2.06 -5.02
CA PRO A 58 1.54 -2.14 -6.34
C PRO A 58 2.37 -3.42 -6.44
N SER A 59 2.64 -3.91 -7.65
CA SER A 59 3.72 -4.87 -7.85
C SER A 59 5.06 -4.18 -7.51
N MET A 60 5.31 -3.90 -6.22
CA MET A 60 6.58 -3.37 -5.70
C MET A 60 7.72 -4.28 -6.17
N GLN A 61 7.43 -5.55 -6.46
CA GLN A 61 8.34 -6.48 -7.11
C GLN A 61 8.83 -5.98 -8.48
N GLN A 62 7.95 -5.44 -9.34
CA GLN A 62 8.34 -4.92 -10.65
C GLN A 62 9.14 -3.62 -10.53
N GLU A 63 8.70 -2.70 -9.66
CA GLU A 63 9.41 -1.44 -9.42
C GLU A 63 10.80 -1.68 -8.80
N VAL A 64 10.93 -2.66 -7.89
CA VAL A 64 12.21 -3.09 -7.33
C VAL A 64 13.09 -3.74 -8.39
N VAL A 65 12.54 -4.57 -9.27
CA VAL A 65 13.32 -5.19 -10.36
C VAL A 65 13.80 -4.14 -11.37
N GLU A 66 12.96 -3.17 -11.72
CA GLU A 66 13.34 -2.05 -12.58
C GLU A 66 14.42 -1.19 -11.94
N THR A 67 14.24 -0.78 -10.68
CA THR A 67 15.25 -0.01 -9.93
C THR A 67 16.55 -0.80 -9.77
N TRP A 68 16.47 -2.11 -9.52
CA TRP A 68 17.64 -2.97 -9.39
C TRP A 68 18.42 -3.09 -10.70
N ASN A 69 17.71 -3.28 -11.82
CA ASN A 69 18.32 -3.31 -13.14
C ASN A 69 18.90 -1.96 -13.54
N GLU A 70 18.29 -0.85 -13.15
CA GLU A 70 18.84 0.48 -13.39
C GLU A 70 20.14 0.71 -12.60
N VAL A 71 20.20 0.27 -11.33
CA VAL A 71 21.36 0.49 -10.46
C VAL A 71 22.50 -0.51 -10.75
N PHE A 72 22.18 -1.75 -11.14
CA PHE A 72 23.16 -2.84 -11.25
C PHE A 72 23.23 -3.49 -12.64
N GLY A 73 22.33 -3.19 -13.57
CA GLY A 73 22.22 -3.87 -14.87
C GLY A 73 23.29 -3.50 -15.90
N GLU A 74 24.12 -2.48 -15.66
CA GLU A 74 25.24 -2.13 -16.54
C GLU A 74 26.40 -3.15 -16.48
N GLY A 75 26.43 -4.03 -15.48
CA GLY A 75 27.53 -5.00 -15.28
C GLY A 75 27.45 -6.28 -16.12
N ASP A 76 26.30 -6.59 -16.72
CA ASP A 76 26.08 -7.89 -17.39
C ASP A 76 26.48 -7.90 -18.88
N GLU A 77 26.60 -6.73 -19.53
CA GLU A 77 27.03 -6.67 -20.94
C GLU A 77 28.52 -6.94 -21.13
N GLU A 78 29.36 -6.68 -20.12
CA GLU A 78 30.82 -6.81 -20.24
C GLU A 78 31.29 -8.27 -20.20
N ASN A 79 30.50 -9.18 -19.61
CA ASN A 79 30.84 -10.60 -19.51
C ASN A 79 30.41 -11.42 -20.75
N LYS A 80 29.52 -10.89 -21.59
CA LYS A 80 29.02 -11.58 -22.81
C LYS A 80 29.93 -11.44 -24.04
N LYS A 81 30.95 -10.56 -24.00
CA LYS A 81 31.94 -10.39 -25.07
C LYS A 81 33.20 -11.26 -24.89
N ARG A 82 33.27 -12.10 -23.85
CA ARG A 82 34.44 -12.94 -23.53
C ARG A 82 34.22 -14.45 -23.67
N GLU A 83 33.08 -14.89 -24.18
CA GLU A 83 32.85 -16.30 -24.58
C GLU A 83 32.80 -16.46 -26.10
#